data_AF-A0A947AFX0-F1
#
_entry.id   AF-A0A947AFX0-F1
#
_cell.length_a   1.000
_cell.length_b   1.000
_cell.length_c   1.000
_cell.angle_alpha   90.00
_cell.angle_beta   90.00
_cell.angle_gamma   90.00
#
_symmetry.space_group_name_H-M   'P 1'
#
loop_
_entity.id
_entity.type
_entity.pdbx_description
1 polymer ?
#
loop_
_entity_poly.entity_id
_entity_poly.type
_entity_poly.pdbx_seq_one_letter_code
_entity_poly.pdbx_strand_id
1 'polypeptide(L)'
;MELKNLLEKKKSVIIKDWFEAVSGTYAPDTADFFKRQKDPFANPVGSTILNGLNKLFDELLLQVNHQEIKSCLDPLIRIRAVQDFSPSQATSFILSLKKIMIKNLQKELGDIHILNEFLQLESKIDTLCLIAFDIYVECREKIYELKVTTERNKIYSAFARAGLIDDAPENPPNLKAL
;
A
#
# COMPACT_ATOMS: atom_id res chain seq x y z
N MET A 1 -24.78 14.28 16.47
CA MET A 1 -24.40 12.99 15.84
C MET A 1 -23.02 13.21 15.27
N GLU A 2 -22.05 12.33 15.55
CA GLU A 2 -20.67 12.53 15.11
C GLU A 2 -20.37 11.64 13.91
N LEU A 3 -19.51 12.12 13.00
CA LEU A 3 -19.09 11.39 11.81
C LEU A 3 -18.44 10.05 12.16
N LYS A 4 -17.66 10.00 13.23
CA LYS A 4 -17.01 8.76 13.69
C LYS A 4 -18.02 7.65 13.94
N ASN A 5 -19.06 7.95 14.72
CA ASN A 5 -20.13 6.99 15.03
C ASN A 5 -20.88 6.50 13.77
N LEU A 6 -21.02 7.38 12.77
CA LEU A 6 -21.60 7.04 11.47
C LEU A 6 -20.72 6.08 10.68
N LEU A 7 -19.42 6.36 10.62
CA LEU A 7 -18.43 5.56 9.92
C LEU A 7 -18.26 4.18 10.57
N GLU A 8 -18.27 4.09 11.90
CA GLU A 8 -18.25 2.82 12.62
C GLU A 8 -19.47 1.95 12.28
N LYS A 9 -20.67 2.53 12.29
CA LYS A 9 -21.91 1.82 11.92
C LYS A 9 -21.89 1.32 10.47
N LYS A 10 -21.22 2.04 9.56
CA LYS A 10 -21.13 1.70 8.14
C LYS A 10 -19.82 0.99 7.74
N LYS A 11 -18.94 0.69 8.71
CA LYS A 11 -17.60 0.13 8.47
C LYS A 11 -17.63 -1.09 7.56
N SER A 12 -18.50 -2.06 7.86
CA SER A 12 -18.58 -3.31 7.09
C SER A 12 -18.85 -3.07 5.59
N VAL A 13 -19.77 -2.17 5.28
CA VAL A 13 -20.12 -1.83 3.88
C VAL A 13 -19.00 -1.03 3.22
N ILE A 14 -18.41 -0.06 3.94
CA ILE A 14 -17.29 0.75 3.43
C ILE A 14 -16.08 -0.13 3.12
N ILE A 15 -15.69 -1.02 4.03
CA ILE A 15 -14.57 -1.95 3.83
C ILE A 15 -14.84 -2.89 2.65
N LYS A 16 -16.07 -3.40 2.52
CA LYS A 16 -16.44 -4.25 1.38
C LYS A 16 -16.30 -3.51 0.06
N ASP A 17 -16.89 -2.31 -0.06
CA ASP A 17 -16.80 -1.48 -1.26
C ASP A 17 -15.34 -1.09 -1.56
N TRP A 18 -14.54 -0.85 -0.52
CA TRP A 18 -13.12 -0.50 -0.65
C TRP A 18 -12.27 -1.67 -1.11
N PHE A 19 -12.49 -2.86 -0.54
CA PHE A 19 -11.85 -4.10 -0.98
C PHE A 19 -12.18 -4.41 -2.44
N GLU A 20 -13.44 -4.18 -2.85
CA GLU A 20 -13.86 -4.35 -4.24
C GLU A 20 -13.16 -3.36 -5.18
N ALA A 21 -13.06 -2.08 -4.79
CA ALA A 21 -12.33 -1.08 -5.55
C ALA A 21 -10.83 -1.44 -5.69
N VAL A 22 -10.20 -1.91 -4.62
CA VAL A 22 -8.79 -2.34 -4.63
C VAL A 22 -8.60 -3.59 -5.48
N SER A 23 -9.48 -4.58 -5.34
CA SER A 23 -9.40 -5.83 -6.12
C SER A 23 -9.63 -5.58 -7.60
N GLY A 24 -10.52 -4.65 -7.95
CA GLY A 24 -10.80 -4.26 -9.33
C GLY A 24 -9.63 -3.58 -10.05
N THR A 25 -8.53 -3.25 -9.38
CA THR A 25 -7.31 -2.77 -10.05
C THR A 25 -6.44 -3.90 -10.59
N TYR A 26 -6.73 -5.16 -10.22
CA TYR A 26 -6.04 -6.34 -10.74
C TYR A 26 -6.77 -6.89 -11.98
N ALA A 27 -6.14 -7.82 -12.70
CA ALA A 27 -6.79 -8.52 -13.80
C ALA A 27 -8.10 -9.18 -13.33
N PRO A 28 -9.14 -9.29 -14.18
CA PRO A 28 -10.47 -9.76 -13.78
C PRO A 28 -10.46 -11.10 -13.04
N ASP A 29 -9.70 -12.09 -13.53
CA ASP A 29 -9.61 -13.41 -12.90
C ASP A 29 -8.97 -13.36 -11.51
N THR A 30 -7.94 -12.51 -11.33
CA THR A 30 -7.28 -12.29 -10.04
C THR A 30 -8.21 -11.57 -9.06
N ALA A 31 -8.93 -10.55 -9.53
CA ALA A 31 -9.92 -9.84 -8.73
C ALA A 31 -11.03 -10.77 -8.24
N ASP A 32 -11.52 -11.63 -9.12
CA ASP A 32 -12.54 -12.64 -8.80
C ASP A 32 -12.02 -13.70 -7.85
N PHE A 33 -10.78 -14.17 -8.05
CA PHE A 33 -10.12 -15.10 -7.13
C PHE A 33 -10.03 -14.52 -5.72
N PHE A 34 -9.59 -13.27 -5.59
CA PHE A 34 -9.49 -12.59 -4.29
C PHE A 34 -10.84 -12.50 -3.56
N LYS A 35 -11.94 -12.34 -4.30
CA LYS A 35 -13.30 -12.27 -3.75
C LYS A 35 -13.87 -13.64 -3.37
N ARG A 36 -13.63 -14.66 -4.20
CA ARG A 36 -14.23 -16.00 -4.03
C ARG A 36 -13.48 -16.83 -3.00
N GLN A 37 -12.16 -16.79 -2.99
CA GLN A 37 -11.36 -17.64 -2.12
C GLN A 37 -11.12 -16.98 -0.75
N LYS A 38 -11.73 -17.54 0.29
CA LYS A 38 -11.69 -16.97 1.65
C LYS A 38 -10.58 -17.52 2.53
N ASP A 39 -10.01 -18.68 2.16
CA ASP A 39 -8.94 -19.30 2.93
C ASP A 39 -7.66 -18.45 2.85
N PRO A 40 -7.09 -17.99 3.99
CA PRO A 40 -5.91 -17.13 3.98
C PRO A 40 -4.63 -17.80 3.45
N PHE A 41 -4.54 -19.13 3.53
CA PHE A 41 -3.40 -19.86 2.98
C PHE A 41 -3.46 -19.92 1.46
N ALA A 42 -4.64 -20.18 0.89
CA ALA A 42 -4.84 -20.19 -0.55
C ALA A 42 -4.93 -18.79 -1.17
N ASN A 43 -5.37 -17.78 -0.42
CA ASN A 43 -5.49 -16.39 -0.85
C ASN A 43 -4.79 -15.43 0.13
N PRO A 44 -3.45 -15.47 0.19
CA PRO A 44 -2.69 -14.62 1.11
C PRO A 44 -2.79 -13.15 0.73
N VAL A 45 -2.76 -12.81 -0.57
CA VAL A 45 -2.82 -11.43 -1.04
C VAL A 45 -4.18 -10.79 -0.72
N GLY A 46 -5.29 -11.45 -1.06
CA GLY A 46 -6.62 -10.94 -0.73
C GLY A 46 -6.82 -10.79 0.78
N SER A 47 -6.31 -11.74 1.57
CA SER A 47 -6.36 -11.66 3.04
C SER A 47 -5.53 -10.50 3.59
N THR A 48 -4.31 -10.28 3.09
CA THR A 48 -3.48 -9.13 3.47
C THR A 48 -4.15 -7.82 3.11
N ILE A 49 -4.75 -7.73 1.93
CA ILE A 49 -5.48 -6.53 1.50
C ILE A 49 -6.63 -6.27 2.46
N LEU A 50 -7.53 -7.23 2.66
CA LEU A 50 -8.71 -7.04 3.51
C LEU A 50 -8.34 -6.68 4.96
N ASN A 51 -7.34 -7.36 5.52
CA ASN A 51 -6.87 -7.06 6.88
C ASN A 51 -6.23 -5.68 6.98
N GLY A 52 -5.41 -5.30 6.00
CA GLY A 52 -4.78 -3.98 5.96
C GLY A 52 -5.80 -2.86 5.82
N LEU A 53 -6.82 -3.03 4.97
CA LEU A 53 -7.91 -2.04 4.84
C LEU A 53 -8.71 -1.88 6.13
N ASN A 54 -9.00 -2.98 6.84
CA ASN A 54 -9.69 -2.91 8.13
C ASN A 54 -8.89 -2.11 9.16
N LYS A 55 -7.60 -2.45 9.32
CA LYS A 55 -6.70 -1.74 10.25
C LYS A 55 -6.54 -0.27 9.88
N LEU A 56 -6.31 0.01 8.60
CA LEU A 56 -6.14 1.39 8.12
C LEU A 56 -7.40 2.23 8.35
N PHE A 57 -8.59 1.65 8.19
CA PHE A 57 -9.84 2.34 8.51
C PHE A 57 -9.97 2.62 10.00
N ASP A 58 -9.60 1.67 10.86
CA ASP A 58 -9.61 1.87 12.31
C ASP A 58 -8.64 2.97 12.74
N GLU A 59 -7.41 2.94 12.24
CA GLU A 59 -6.40 3.98 12.50
C GLU A 59 -6.83 5.36 12.00
N LEU A 60 -7.54 5.42 10.87
CA LEU A 60 -8.08 6.68 10.34
C LEU A 60 -9.14 7.30 11.28
N LEU A 61 -9.88 6.48 12.03
CA LEU A 61 -10.88 6.93 13.02
C LEU A 61 -10.27 7.26 14.40
N LEU A 62 -9.02 6.89 14.63
CA LEU A 62 -8.27 7.21 15.84
C LEU A 62 -7.44 8.49 15.66
N GLN A 63 -6.81 8.95 16.74
CA GLN A 63 -5.79 10.00 16.63
C GLN A 63 -4.55 9.39 16.00
N VAL A 64 -4.28 9.83 14.78
CA VAL A 64 -3.30 9.31 13.84
C VAL A 64 -1.88 9.29 14.44
N ASN A 65 -1.30 8.10 14.60
CA ASN A 65 0.14 7.92 14.74
C ASN A 65 0.74 7.58 13.36
N HIS A 66 1.71 8.38 12.90
CA HIS A 66 2.38 8.19 11.62
C HIS A 66 3.03 6.80 11.48
N GLN A 67 3.59 6.25 12.57
CA GLN A 67 4.22 4.93 12.55
C GLN A 67 3.19 3.81 12.35
N GLU A 68 2.02 3.89 12.97
CA GLU A 68 0.97 2.88 12.81
C GLU A 68 0.32 2.94 11.42
N ILE A 69 0.18 4.13 10.86
CA ILE A 69 -0.23 4.27 9.46
C ILE A 69 0.77 3.60 8.53
N LYS A 70 2.08 3.87 8.72
CA LYS A 70 3.12 3.25 7.90
C LYS A 70 3.10 1.72 8.05
N SER A 71 2.90 1.21 9.27
CA SER A 71 2.78 -0.24 9.54
C SER A 71 1.59 -0.88 8.82
N CYS A 72 0.45 -0.17 8.75
CA CYS A 72 -0.76 -0.63 8.06
C CYS A 72 -0.64 -0.56 6.53
N LEU A 73 0.00 0.49 6.01
CA LEU A 73 0.15 0.72 4.57
C LEU A 73 1.25 -0.15 3.95
N ASP A 74 2.36 -0.42 4.66
CA ASP A 74 3.52 -1.10 4.09
C ASP A 74 3.16 -2.44 3.39
N PRO A 75 2.41 -3.37 4.01
CA PRO A 75 2.07 -4.62 3.34
C PRO A 75 1.24 -4.41 2.07
N LEU A 76 0.31 -3.46 2.07
CA LEU A 76 -0.56 -3.16 0.94
C LEU A 76 0.24 -2.60 -0.24
N ILE A 77 1.11 -1.64 0.06
CA ILE A 77 1.90 -0.93 -0.95
C ILE A 77 3.04 -1.82 -1.46
N ARG A 78 3.70 -2.58 -0.59
CA ARG A 78 4.77 -3.52 -0.96
C ARG A 78 4.30 -4.58 -1.93
N ILE A 79 3.12 -5.17 -1.71
CA ILE A 79 2.51 -6.11 -2.66
C ILE A 79 2.36 -5.43 -4.03
N ARG A 80 1.79 -4.22 -4.08
CA ARG A 80 1.56 -3.49 -5.33
C ARG A 80 2.86 -3.03 -6.00
N ALA A 81 3.91 -2.72 -5.23
CA ALA A 81 5.23 -2.38 -5.76
C ALA A 81 5.91 -3.55 -6.48
N VAL A 82 5.76 -4.77 -5.93
CA VAL A 82 6.28 -6.01 -6.53
C VAL A 82 5.48 -6.42 -7.78
N GLN A 83 4.20 -6.08 -7.85
CA GLN A 83 3.30 -6.41 -8.97
C GLN A 83 3.39 -5.40 -10.14
N ASP A 84 4.45 -4.60 -10.21
CA ASP A 84 4.73 -3.67 -11.31
C ASP A 84 3.63 -2.64 -11.64
N PHE A 85 2.79 -2.29 -10.66
CA PHE A 85 1.88 -1.14 -10.79
C PHE A 85 2.65 0.17 -10.96
N SER A 86 2.09 1.17 -11.64
CA SER A 86 2.62 2.53 -11.57
C SER A 86 2.38 3.15 -10.17
N PRO A 87 3.10 4.22 -9.78
CA PRO A 87 2.86 4.87 -8.49
C PRO A 87 1.40 5.29 -8.30
N SER A 88 0.76 5.86 -9.33
CA SER A 88 -0.64 6.28 -9.27
C SER A 88 -1.59 5.08 -9.12
N GLN A 89 -1.34 3.99 -9.82
CA GLN A 89 -2.14 2.77 -9.67
C GLN A 89 -1.94 2.16 -8.27
N ALA A 90 -0.72 2.17 -7.75
CA ALA A 90 -0.39 1.60 -6.45
C ALA A 90 -1.10 2.33 -5.30
N THR A 91 -1.23 3.66 -5.36
CA THR A 91 -1.79 4.48 -4.27
C THR A 91 -3.25 4.92 -4.46
N SER A 92 -3.78 4.92 -5.68
CA SER A 92 -5.12 5.43 -6.01
C SER A 92 -6.27 4.86 -5.17
N PHE A 93 -6.14 3.63 -4.67
CA PHE A 93 -7.16 3.02 -3.82
C PHE A 93 -7.40 3.82 -2.54
N ILE A 94 -6.41 4.53 -2.01
CA ILE A 94 -6.56 5.36 -0.81
C ILE A 94 -7.53 6.50 -1.08
N LEU A 95 -7.38 7.17 -2.23
CA LEU A 95 -8.27 8.26 -2.64
C LEU A 95 -9.68 7.77 -2.98
N SER A 96 -9.83 6.50 -3.41
CA SER A 96 -11.15 5.91 -3.66
C SER A 96 -12.04 5.86 -2.41
N LEU A 97 -11.43 5.82 -1.22
CA LEU A 97 -12.15 5.81 0.07
C LEU A 97 -13.06 7.03 0.23
N LYS A 98 -12.63 8.20 -0.26
CA LYS A 98 -13.42 9.44 -0.23
C LYS A 98 -14.77 9.24 -0.93
N LYS A 99 -14.73 8.74 -2.17
CA LYS A 99 -15.94 8.47 -2.97
C LYS A 99 -16.83 7.42 -2.32
N ILE A 100 -16.23 6.38 -1.72
CA ILE A 100 -16.95 5.30 -1.03
C ILE A 100 -17.67 5.86 0.20
N MET A 101 -17.00 6.68 1.01
CA MET A 101 -17.60 7.33 2.18
C MET A 101 -18.73 8.27 1.78
N ILE A 102 -18.54 9.10 0.75
CA ILE A 102 -19.58 10.01 0.23
C ILE A 102 -20.83 9.22 -0.20
N LYS A 103 -20.64 8.16 -1.00
CA LYS A 103 -21.74 7.27 -1.44
C LYS A 103 -22.49 6.68 -0.25
N ASN A 104 -21.77 6.26 0.80
CA ASN A 104 -22.35 5.63 1.97
C ASN A 104 -22.96 6.64 2.96
N LEU A 105 -22.57 7.92 2.93
CA LEU A 105 -23.00 8.98 3.87
C LEU A 105 -23.86 10.07 3.21
N GLN A 106 -24.37 9.84 2.00
CA GLN A 106 -25.03 10.87 1.18
C GLN A 106 -26.18 11.60 1.91
N LYS A 107 -26.93 10.90 2.78
CA LYS A 107 -28.05 11.49 3.53
C LYS A 107 -27.56 12.36 4.70
N GLU A 108 -26.45 11.96 5.32
CA GLU A 108 -25.91 12.58 6.52
C GLU A 108 -25.00 13.78 6.22
N LEU A 109 -24.38 13.81 5.04
CA LEU A 109 -23.54 14.93 4.57
C LEU A 109 -24.33 16.22 4.30
N GLY A 110 -25.66 16.21 4.39
CA GLY A 110 -26.48 17.43 4.40
C GLY A 110 -26.37 18.23 5.71
N ASP A 111 -25.91 17.60 6.79
CA ASP A 111 -25.61 18.28 8.05
C ASP A 111 -24.24 18.97 7.96
N ILE A 112 -24.20 20.29 8.14
CA ILE A 112 -22.99 21.11 8.05
C ILE A 112 -21.92 20.65 9.04
N HIS A 113 -22.30 20.20 10.23
CA HIS A 113 -21.36 19.71 11.22
C HIS A 113 -20.68 18.42 10.75
N ILE A 114 -21.45 17.46 10.23
CA ILE A 114 -20.93 16.22 9.65
C ILE A 114 -20.06 16.50 8.43
N LEU A 115 -20.47 17.44 7.57
CA LEU A 115 -19.70 17.84 6.40
C LEU A 115 -18.33 18.42 6.79
N ASN A 116 -18.27 19.27 7.81
CA ASN A 116 -17.01 19.83 8.31
C ASN A 116 -16.08 18.76 8.87
N GLU A 117 -16.59 17.80 9.64
CA GLU A 117 -15.81 16.65 10.12
C GLU A 117 -15.31 15.80 8.94
N PHE A 118 -16.13 15.65 7.90
CA PHE A 118 -15.77 14.89 6.71
C PHE A 118 -14.64 15.55 5.91
N LEU A 119 -14.66 16.88 5.75
CA LEU A 119 -13.58 17.63 5.09
C LEU A 119 -12.23 17.49 5.83
N GLN A 120 -12.26 17.47 7.17
CA GLN A 120 -11.05 17.19 7.96
C GLN A 120 -10.55 15.76 7.74
N LEU A 121 -11.47 14.79 7.65
CA LEU A 121 -11.15 13.41 7.34
C LEU A 121 -10.56 13.26 5.92
N GLU A 122 -11.09 13.97 4.92
CA GLU A 122 -10.54 13.94 3.56
C GLU A 122 -9.09 14.41 3.51
N SER A 123 -8.74 15.45 4.27
CA SER A 123 -7.36 15.93 4.39
C SER A 123 -6.43 14.87 5.00
N LYS A 124 -6.93 14.07 5.96
CA LYS A 124 -6.18 12.93 6.50
C LYS A 124 -5.97 11.85 5.44
N ILE A 125 -6.98 11.55 4.63
CA ILE A 125 -6.88 10.58 3.53
C ILE A 125 -5.83 11.02 2.49
N ASP A 126 -5.74 12.32 2.19
CA ASP A 126 -4.68 12.83 1.30
C ASP A 126 -3.29 12.61 1.89
N THR A 127 -3.15 12.86 3.20
CA THR A 127 -1.90 12.57 3.92
C THR A 127 -1.54 11.08 3.87
N LEU A 128 -2.51 10.18 4.03
CA LEU A 128 -2.30 8.74 3.85
C LEU A 128 -1.78 8.39 2.45
N CYS A 129 -2.30 9.07 1.42
CA CYS A 129 -1.88 8.84 0.04
C CYS A 129 -0.42 9.26 -0.19
N LEU A 130 0.04 10.34 0.43
CA LEU A 130 1.44 10.78 0.38
C LEU A 130 2.36 9.78 1.07
N ILE A 131 2.00 9.33 2.29
CA ILE A 131 2.78 8.31 3.01
C ILE A 131 2.88 7.02 2.20
N ALA A 132 1.78 6.59 1.58
CA ALA A 132 1.77 5.43 0.71
C ALA A 132 2.66 5.60 -0.54
N PHE A 133 2.74 6.81 -1.07
CA PHE A 133 3.62 7.12 -2.19
C PHE A 133 5.09 6.99 -1.78
N ASP A 134 5.47 7.51 -0.61
CA ASP A 134 6.83 7.38 -0.08
C ASP A 134 7.21 5.90 0.10
N ILE A 135 6.33 5.11 0.73
CA ILE A 135 6.53 3.65 0.88
C ILE A 135 6.70 2.97 -0.48
N TYR A 136 5.90 3.36 -1.48
CA TYR A 136 5.99 2.79 -2.82
C TYR A 136 7.35 3.07 -3.45
N VAL A 137 7.83 4.31 -3.38
CA VAL A 137 9.14 4.73 -3.91
C VAL A 137 10.26 3.98 -3.18
N GLU A 138 10.24 3.95 -1.85
CA GLU A 138 11.20 3.17 -1.03
C GLU A 138 11.24 1.69 -1.47
N CYS A 139 10.08 1.08 -1.73
CA CYS A 139 10.00 -0.30 -2.21
C CYS A 139 10.60 -0.47 -3.61
N ARG A 140 10.31 0.45 -4.54
CA ARG A 140 10.81 0.37 -5.93
C ARG A 140 12.31 0.58 -6.00
N GLU A 141 12.85 1.54 -5.24
CA GLU A 141 14.28 1.77 -5.14
C GLU A 141 15.00 0.49 -4.70
N LYS A 142 14.51 -0.14 -3.62
CA LYS A 142 15.08 -1.40 -3.13
C LYS A 142 14.99 -2.54 -4.15
N ILE A 143 13.88 -2.65 -4.88
CA ILE A 143 13.74 -3.65 -5.96
C ILE A 143 14.78 -3.40 -7.06
N TYR A 144 15.01 -2.14 -7.45
CA TYR A 144 16.00 -1.82 -8.48
C TYR A 144 17.44 -2.05 -8.00
N GLU A 145 17.76 -1.68 -6.76
CA GLU A 145 19.07 -1.97 -6.15
C GLU A 145 19.36 -3.48 -6.13
N LEU A 146 18.37 -4.29 -5.76
CA LEU A 146 18.47 -5.75 -5.78
C LEU A 146 18.68 -6.30 -7.20
N LYS A 147 17.96 -5.75 -8.19
CA LYS A 147 18.13 -6.13 -9.61
C LYS A 147 19.56 -5.83 -10.09
N VAL A 148 20.05 -4.61 -9.84
CA VAL A 148 21.41 -4.20 -10.24
C VAL A 148 22.48 -5.07 -9.57
N THR A 149 22.35 -5.31 -8.25
CA THR A 149 23.29 -6.15 -7.49
C THR A 149 23.29 -7.59 -8.00
N THR A 150 22.10 -8.13 -8.30
CA THR A 150 21.95 -9.49 -8.82
C THR A 150 22.63 -9.64 -10.19
N GLU A 151 22.44 -8.69 -11.10
CA GLU A 151 23.08 -8.72 -12.41
C GLU A 151 24.61 -8.57 -12.32
N ARG A 152 25.12 -7.67 -11.46
CA ARG A 152 26.56 -7.55 -11.19
C ARG A 152 27.15 -8.87 -10.69
N ASN A 153 26.48 -9.53 -9.74
CA ASN A 153 26.94 -10.81 -9.18
C ASN A 153 26.90 -11.95 -10.21
N LYS A 154 25.89 -11.99 -11.07
CA LYS A 154 25.84 -12.95 -12.19
C LYS A 154 27.01 -12.76 -13.16
N ILE A 155 27.32 -11.51 -13.51
CA ILE A 155 28.44 -11.18 -14.40
C ILE A 155 29.77 -11.59 -13.73
N TYR A 156 30.00 -11.16 -12.49
CA TYR A 156 31.20 -11.51 -11.74
C TYR A 156 31.38 -13.03 -11.64
N SER A 157 30.34 -13.77 -11.23
CA SER A 157 30.40 -15.23 -11.11
C SER A 157 30.58 -15.94 -12.46
N ALA A 158 30.15 -15.36 -13.58
CA ALA A 158 30.42 -15.90 -14.91
C ALA A 158 31.90 -15.71 -15.30
N PHE A 159 32.46 -14.53 -15.08
CA PHE A 159 33.87 -14.25 -15.34
C PHE A 159 34.82 -15.04 -14.43
N ALA A 160 34.48 -15.18 -13.14
CA ALA A 160 35.24 -16.00 -12.20
C ALA A 160 35.26 -17.48 -12.64
N ARG A 161 34.11 -18.05 -13.03
CA ARG A 161 34.03 -19.42 -13.57
C ARG A 161 34.80 -19.61 -14.87
N ALA A 162 34.95 -18.56 -15.67
CA ALA A 162 35.74 -18.59 -16.89
C ALA A 162 37.25 -18.42 -16.64
N GLY A 163 37.69 -18.24 -15.39
CA GLY A 163 39.10 -17.97 -15.04
C GLY A 163 39.58 -16.60 -15.51
N LEU A 164 38.65 -15.68 -15.77
CA LEU A 164 38.94 -14.32 -16.28
C LEU A 164 39.07 -13.28 -15.15
N ILE A 165 38.92 -13.71 -13.89
CA ILE A 165 39.10 -12.90 -12.68
C ILE A 165 40.09 -13.64 -11.79
N ASP A 166 41.19 -12.99 -11.44
CA ASP A 166 42.04 -13.40 -10.32
C ASP A 166 41.31 -13.01 -9.03
N ASP A 167 41.23 -13.92 -8.06
CA ASP A 167 40.70 -13.70 -6.71
C ASP A 167 41.61 -12.76 -5.89
N ALA A 168 41.93 -11.58 -6.42
CA ALA A 168 42.56 -10.52 -5.65
C ALA A 168 41.45 -9.87 -4.79
N PRO A 169 41.58 -9.85 -3.45
CA PRO A 169 40.57 -9.26 -2.60
C PRO A 169 40.39 -7.77 -2.95
N GLU A 170 39.17 -7.37 -3.33
CA GLU A 170 38.79 -5.96 -3.44
C GLU A 170 39.04 -5.30 -2.07
N ASN A 171 40.11 -4.51 -1.95
CA ASN A 171 40.21 -3.57 -0.83
C ASN A 171 39.01 -2.63 -0.95
N PRO A 172 38.10 -2.57 0.06
CA PRO A 172 36.96 -1.68 -0.02
C PRO A 172 37.47 -0.23 -0.13
N PRO A 173 36.88 0.60 -1.00
CA PRO A 173 37.28 1.99 -1.11
C PRO A 173 37.11 2.66 0.26
N ASN A 174 38.21 3.26 0.71
CA ASN A 174 38.32 3.96 1.97
C ASN A 174 37.40 5.19 1.91
N LEU A 175 36.14 5.05 2.35
CA LEU A 175 35.24 6.17 2.57
C LEU A 175 35.69 6.91 3.84
N LYS A 176 36.71 7.75 3.67
CA LYS A 176 37.00 8.88 4.57
C LYS A 176 36.93 10.18 3.77
N ALA A 177 36.15 11.12 4.31
CA ALA A 177 35.98 12.53 3.91
C ALA A 177 35.17 12.70 2.61
N LEU A 178 34.04 13.41 2.54
CA LEU A 178 33.47 14.53 3.32
C LEU A 178 31.93 14.40 3.36
#